data_AF-A0A2N0D7N7-F1
#
_entry.id   AF-A0A2N0D7N7-F1
#
_cell.length_a   1.000
_cell.length_b   1.000
_cell.length_c   1.000
_cell.angle_alpha   90.00
_cell.angle_beta   90.00
_cell.angle_gamma   90.00
#
_symmetry.space_group_name_H-M   'P 1'
#
loop_
_entity.id
_entity.type
_entity.pdbx_description
1 polymer ?
#
loop_
_entity_poly.entity_id
_entity_poly.type
_entity_poly.pdbx_seq_one_letter_code
_entity_poly.pdbx_strand_id
1 'polypeptide(L)' 'MAEHLKLKVGATYISRKTGKKIVVTAIEDGRVYFTIEGFNPISPLFLTTEKFIHLVGLDQASH' A
#
# COMPACT_ATOMS: atom_id res chain seq x y z
N MET A 1 20.86 -2.74 -10.29
CA MET A 1 20.61 -2.12 -8.97
C MET A 1 19.12 -1.85 -8.90
N ALA A 2 18.33 -2.78 -8.37
CA ALA A 2 16.88 -2.62 -8.28
C ALA A 2 16.59 -1.62 -7.17
N GLU A 3 16.02 -0.47 -7.53
CA GLU A 3 15.47 0.49 -6.57
C GLU A 3 14.39 -0.23 -5.78
N HIS A 4 14.71 -0.66 -4.56
CA HIS A 4 13.70 -1.14 -3.63
C HIS A 4 12.70 -0.01 -3.46
N LEU A 5 11.49 -0.20 -3.99
CA LEU A 5 10.31 0.61 -3.70
C LEU A 5 10.08 0.55 -2.19
N LYS A 6 10.74 1.44 -1.45
CA LYS A 6 10.65 1.51 0.01
C LYS A 6 9.28 2.09 0.33
N LEU A 7 8.29 1.21 0.52
CA LEU A 7 7.07 1.56 1.23
C LEU A 7 7.48 2.16 2.57
N LYS A 8 6.85 3.28 2.94
CA LYS A 8 7.11 3.97 4.21
C LYS A 8 5.82 4.07 5.00
N VAL A 9 5.93 3.87 6.30
CA VAL A 9 4.83 4.19 7.22
C VAL A 9 4.55 5.69 7.16
N GLY A 10 3.28 6.08 7.11
CA GLY A 10 2.81 7.43 6.88
C GLY A 10 2.77 7.86 5.41
N ALA A 11 3.27 7.04 4.49
CA ALA A 11 3.16 7.34 3.06
C ALA A 11 1.71 7.24 2.59
N THR A 12 1.35 8.17 1.70
CA THR A 12 0.03 8.23 1.09
C THR A 12 0.13 7.81 -0.37
N TYR A 13 -0.78 6.95 -0.80
CA TYR A 13 -0.89 6.45 -2.15
C TYR A 13 -2.32 6.58 -2.66
N ILE A 14 -2.51 6.50 -3.97
CA ILE A 14 -3.84 6.44 -4.59
C ILE A 14 -4.06 5.03 -5.09
N SER A 15 -5.16 4.41 -4.67
CA SER A 15 -5.56 3.09 -5.15
C SER A 15 -5.87 3.15 -6.65
N ARG A 16 -5.18 2.35 -7.48
CA ARG A 16 -5.52 2.26 -8.91
C ARG A 16 -6.91 1.69 -9.14
N LYS A 17 -7.36 0.80 -8.24
CA LYS A 17 -8.66 0.11 -8.36
C LYS A 17 -9.85 0.99 -8.02
N THR A 18 -9.70 1.90 -7.07
CA THR A 18 -10.84 2.66 -6.50
C THR A 18 -10.68 4.17 -6.57
N GLY A 19 -9.49 4.69 -6.95
CA GLY A 19 -9.16 6.11 -6.89
C GLY A 19 -9.09 6.69 -5.48
N LYS A 20 -9.28 5.87 -4.44
CA LYS A 20 -9.27 6.32 -3.04
C LYS A 20 -7.85 6.52 -2.53
N LYS A 21 -7.71 7.49 -1.64
CA LYS A 21 -6.47 7.74 -0.91
C LYS A 21 -6.26 6.66 0.15
N ILE A 22 -5.08 6.06 0.11
CA ILE A 22 -4.61 5.02 1.01
C ILE A 22 -3.44 5.58 1.81
N VAL A 23 -3.45 5.39 3.13
CA VAL A 23 -2.34 5.79 4.01
C VAL A 23 -1.77 4.55 4.66
N VAL A 24 -0.47 4.32 4.51
CA VAL A 24 0.22 3.20 5.17
C VAL A 24 0.38 3.53 6.65
N THR A 25 -0.13 2.67 7.52
CA THR A 25 -0.11 2.86 8.97
C THR A 25 0.94 2.00 9.66
N ALA A 26 1.28 0.83 9.12
CA ALA A 26 2.36 -0.01 9.62
C ALA A 26 2.90 -0.92 8.51
N ILE A 27 4.15 -1.37 8.65
CA ILE A 27 4.77 -2.37 7.79
C ILE A 27 5.47 -3.36 8.71
N GLU A 28 4.96 -4.57 8.80
CA GLU A 28 5.46 -5.61 9.71
C GLU A 28 5.40 -6.97 9.02
N ASP A 29 6.47 -7.77 9.14
CA ASP A 29 6.50 -9.16 8.65
C ASP A 29 6.10 -9.33 7.17
N GLY A 30 6.52 -8.41 6.29
CA GLY A 30 6.15 -8.42 4.87
C GLY A 30 4.67 -8.08 4.59
N ARG A 31 3.95 -7.57 5.59
CA ARG A 31 2.59 -7.06 5.48
C ARG A 31 2.59 -5.56 5.61
N VAL A 32 1.69 -4.93 4.85
CA VAL A 32 1.47 -3.49 4.83
C VAL A 32 0.07 -3.25 5.36
N TYR A 33 0.00 -2.62 6.52
CA TYR A 33 -1.23 -2.15 7.12
C TYR A 33 -1.53 -0.75 6.60
N PHE A 34 -2.78 -0.50 6.26
CA PHE A 34 -3.19 0.78 5.69
C PHE A 34 -4.61 1.16 6.06
N THR A 35 -4.92 2.44 5.93
CA THR A 35 -6.26 2.98 6.02
C THR A 35 -6.65 3.59 4.69
N ILE A 36 -7.95 3.66 4.42
CA ILE A 36 -8.50 4.26 3.20
C ILE A 36 -9.34 5.45 3.62
N GLU A 37 -9.11 6.62 3.03
CA GLU A 37 -9.86 7.83 3.35
C GLU A 37 -11.35 7.61 3.04
N GLY A 38 -12.21 7.91 4.02
CA GLY A 38 -13.66 7.65 3.93
C GLY A 38 -14.06 6.18 4.10
N PHE A 39 -13.16 5.32 4.60
CA PHE A 39 -13.49 3.95 5.00
C PHE A 39 -13.01 3.72 6.43
N ASN A 40 -13.95 3.43 7.32
CA ASN A 40 -13.66 3.17 8.73
C ASN A 40 -13.89 1.67 9.01
N PRO A 41 -12.89 0.81 8.79
CA PRO A 41 -13.07 -0.61 9.01
C PRO A 41 -13.14 -0.94 10.50
N ILE A 42 -13.91 -1.96 10.85
CA ILE A 42 -13.98 -2.51 12.21
C ILE A 42 -12.65 -3.21 12.58
N SER A 43 -11.86 -3.63 11.58
CA SER A 43 -10.58 -4.34 11.75
C SER A 43 -9.46 -3.69 10.91
N PRO A 44 -8.18 -3.82 11.32
CA PRO A 44 -7.07 -3.31 10.53
C PRO A 44 -7.02 -3.93 9.14
N LEU A 45 -6.95 -3.10 8.09
CA LEU A 45 -6.71 -3.59 6.74
C LEU A 45 -5.22 -3.83 6.55
N PHE A 46 -4.90 -4.98 5.98
CA PHE A 46 -3.54 -5.30 5.59
C PHE A 46 -3.51 -6.08 4.28
N LEU A 47 -2.39 -5.95 3.57
CA LEU A 47 -2.06 -6.76 2.40
C LEU A 47 -0.59 -7.19 2.51
N THR A 48 -0.20 -8.20 1.74
CA THR A 48 1.24 -8.46 1.54
C THR A 48 1.87 -7.31 0.77
N THR A 49 3.15 -7.06 0.99
CA THR A 49 3.90 -5.98 0.32
C THR A 49 3.72 -6.01 -1.21
N GLU A 50 3.81 -7.19 -1.82
CA GLU A 50 3.61 -7.37 -3.27
C GLU A 50 2.19 -6.93 -3.69
N LYS A 51 1.16 -7.44 -3.03
CA LYS A 51 -0.24 -7.07 -3.32
C LYS A 51 -0.50 -5.58 -3.13
N PHE A 52 0.11 -4.98 -2.11
CA PHE A 52 0.01 -3.55 -1.88
C PHE A 52 0.65 -2.76 -3.02
N ILE A 53 1.86 -3.13 -3.44
CA ILE A 53 2.57 -2.52 -4.57
C ILE A 53 1.74 -2.58 -5.86
N HIS A 54 1.11 -3.72 -6.17
CA HIS A 54 0.20 -3.83 -7.32
C HIS A 54 -1.06 -2.96 -7.15
N LEU A 55 -1.64 -2.88 -5.93
CA LEU A 55 -2.83 -2.07 -5.65
C LEU A 55 -2.60 -0.57 -5.90
N VAL A 56 -1.42 -0.07 -5.51
CA VAL A 56 -1.04 1.34 -5.67
C VAL A 56 -0.28 1.59 -6.98
N GLY A 57 0.00 0.55 -7.75
CA GLY A 57 0.66 0.69 -9.03
C GLY A 57 2.13 1.06 -8.97
N LEU A 58 2.80 0.73 -7.86
CA LEU A 58 4.24 0.85 -7.72
C LEU A 58 4.98 -0.27 -8.48
N ASP A 59 4.24 -1.25 -9.00
CA ASP A 59 4.72 -2.27 -9.93
C ASP A 59 5.07 -1.65 -11.30
N GLN A 60 6.14 -0.86 -11.35
CA GLN A 60 6.75 -0.37 -12.58
C GLN A 60 8.26 -0.62 -12.55
N ALA A 61 8.64 -1.88 -12.78
CA ALA A 61 9.91 -2.26 -13.40
C ALA A 61 9.88 -3.75 -13.74
N SER A 62 9.24 -4.13 -14.84
CA SER A 62 9.61 -5.30 -15.67
C SER A 62 8.58 -5.53 -16.79
N HIS A 63 8.68 -4.74 -17.87
CA HIS A 63 8.66 -5.28 -19.22
C HIS A 63 9.33 -4.30 -20.19
#